data_AF-A0A6C0K084-F1
#
_entry.id   AF-A0A6C0K084-F1
#
_cell.length_a   1.000
_cell.length_b   1.000
_cell.length_c   1.000
_cell.angle_alpha   90.00
_cell.angle_beta   90.00
_cell.angle_gamma   90.00
#
_symmetry.space_group_name_H-M   'P 1'
#
loop_
_entity.id
_entity.type
_entity.pdbx_description
1 polymer ?
#
loop_
_entity_poly.entity_id
_entity_poly.type
_entity_poly.pdbx_seq_one_letter_code
_entity_poly.pdbx_strand_id
1 'polypeptide(L)'
;MESPDQILDKLNAYTSKFYSALDDFSNSYINYKLYPGYSENENIYANNKAILESLQADVFVATNDVQRNIETLNGLITDLNSKISAEKTKNATLKSQLSQLISSSNGANSLIGESSELYKIQWLSNITLFIGIFLVLITLFKVFKKPTIPLQTAV
;
A
#
# COMPACT_ATOMS: atom_id res chain seq x y z
N MET A 1 -4.02 -24.10 12.49
CA MET A 1 -2.59 -23.93 12.80
C MET A 1 -2.51 -23.78 14.30
N GLU A 2 -1.75 -24.62 14.99
CA GLU A 2 -1.52 -24.41 16.42
C GLU A 2 -0.78 -23.09 16.63
N SER A 3 -1.10 -22.39 17.72
CA SER A 3 -0.35 -21.17 18.04
C SER A 3 1.10 -21.52 18.41
N PRO A 4 2.04 -20.58 18.25
CA PRO A 4 3.41 -20.78 18.71
C PRO A 4 3.49 -21.21 20.18
N ASP A 5 2.63 -20.65 21.04
CA ASP A 5 2.57 -20.99 22.47
C ASP A 5 2.13 -22.44 22.71
N GLN A 6 1.12 -22.91 21.97
CA GLN A 6 0.65 -24.30 22.07
C GLN A 6 1.73 -25.32 21.68
N ILE A 7 2.52 -24.98 20.65
CA ILE A 7 3.64 -25.81 20.20
C ILE A 7 4.76 -25.80 21.26
N LEU A 8 5.08 -24.63 21.80
CA LEU A 8 6.10 -24.48 22.83
C LEU A 8 5.74 -25.28 24.08
N ASP A 9 4.48 -25.22 24.51
CA ASP A 9 3.97 -25.98 25.65
C ASP A 9 4.09 -27.50 25.42
N LYS A 10 3.78 -27.99 24.22
CA LYS A 10 3.97 -29.40 23.86
C LYS A 10 5.45 -29.80 23.87
N LEU A 11 6.34 -29.00 23.29
CA LEU A 11 7.78 -29.27 23.27
C LEU A 11 8.37 -29.29 24.68
N ASN A 12 7.93 -28.39 25.54
CA ASN A 12 8.30 -28.36 26.96
C ASN A 12 7.81 -29.62 27.69
N ALA A 13 6.56 -30.03 27.44
CA ALA A 13 6.01 -31.27 28.00
C ALA A 13 6.79 -32.51 27.54
N TYR A 14 7.17 -32.59 26.26
CA TYR A 14 8.00 -33.69 25.74
C TYR A 14 9.39 -33.68 26.36
N THR A 15 10.01 -32.50 26.49
CA THR A 15 11.33 -32.34 27.12
C THR A 15 11.31 -32.83 28.57
N SER A 16 10.29 -32.45 29.34
CA SER A 16 10.13 -32.92 30.72
C SER A 16 9.94 -34.43 30.81
N LYS A 17 9.09 -35.00 29.96
CA LYS A 17 8.86 -36.45 29.89
C LYS A 17 10.10 -37.23 29.45
N PHE A 18 10.92 -36.65 28.57
CA PHE A 18 12.11 -37.30 28.03
C PHE A 18 13.12 -37.61 29.12
N TYR A 19 13.41 -36.64 30.00
CA TYR A 19 14.37 -36.87 31.08
C TYR A 19 13.92 -37.95 32.05
N SER A 20 12.63 -37.97 32.41
CA SER A 20 12.07 -39.04 33.25
C SER A 20 12.14 -40.40 32.56
N ALA A 21 11.68 -40.48 31.31
CA ALA A 21 11.69 -41.73 30.55
C ALA A 21 13.11 -42.25 30.30
N LEU A 22 14.09 -41.36 30.12
CA LEU A 22 15.49 -41.72 29.95
C LEU A 22 16.09 -42.31 31.22
N ASP A 23 15.75 -41.76 32.39
CA ASP A 23 16.21 -42.29 33.67
C ASP A 23 15.62 -43.69 33.94
N ASP A 24 14.31 -43.85 33.74
CA ASP A 24 13.60 -45.12 33.85
C ASP A 24 14.15 -46.17 32.85
N PHE A 25 14.45 -45.75 31.62
CA PHE A 25 15.09 -46.58 30.62
C PHE A 25 16.50 -47.01 31.05
N SER A 26 17.33 -46.07 31.54
CA SER A 26 18.68 -46.36 32.00
C SER A 26 18.69 -47.39 33.14
N ASN A 27 17.85 -47.18 34.16
CA ASN A 27 17.74 -48.07 35.31
C ASN A 27 17.22 -49.46 34.91
N SER A 28 16.19 -49.53 34.06
CA SER A 28 15.66 -50.80 33.56
C SER A 28 16.65 -51.56 32.67
N TYR A 29 17.44 -50.86 31.86
CA TYR A 29 18.49 -51.46 31.05
C TYR A 29 19.58 -52.11 31.91
N ILE A 30 20.03 -51.43 32.97
CA ILE A 30 21.01 -51.98 33.91
C ILE A 30 20.47 -53.26 34.55
N ASN A 31 19.23 -53.25 35.06
CA ASN A 31 18.62 -54.42 35.71
C ASN A 31 18.43 -55.60 34.74
N TYR A 32 18.00 -55.32 33.50
CA TYR A 32 17.89 -56.32 32.43
C TYR A 32 19.24 -56.98 32.11
N LYS A 33 20.34 -56.21 32.15
CA LYS A 33 21.70 -56.74 31.89
C LYS A 33 22.32 -57.45 33.10
N LEU A 34 22.08 -56.98 34.32
CA LEU A 34 22.65 -57.56 35.54
C LEU A 34 21.99 -58.88 35.93
N TYR A 35 20.69 -59.02 35.68
CA TYR A 35 19.90 -60.20 36.08
C TYR A 35 19.23 -60.86 34.87
N PRO A 36 20.02 -61.42 33.92
CA PRO A 36 19.47 -62.09 32.75
C PRO A 36 18.65 -63.32 33.18
N GLY A 37 17.44 -63.46 32.64
CA GLY A 37 16.54 -64.60 32.92
C GLY A 37 15.34 -64.29 33.83
N TYR A 38 15.27 -63.09 34.42
CA TYR A 38 14.08 -62.61 35.11
C TYR A 38 13.15 -61.89 34.13
N SER A 39 12.00 -62.49 33.79
CA SER A 39 11.07 -61.93 32.81
C SER A 39 10.53 -60.55 33.21
N GLU A 40 10.44 -60.27 34.51
CA GLU A 40 10.04 -58.96 35.04
C GLU A 40 10.96 -57.85 34.51
N ASN A 41 12.28 -58.04 34.58
CA ASN A 41 13.25 -57.04 34.14
C ASN A 41 13.22 -56.84 32.62
N GLU A 42 12.98 -57.91 31.87
CA GLU A 42 12.80 -57.85 30.41
C GLU A 42 11.55 -57.05 30.03
N ASN A 43 10.43 -57.30 30.71
CA ASN A 43 9.18 -56.58 30.50
C ASN A 43 9.29 -55.09 30.84
N ILE A 44 9.90 -54.75 32.00
CA ILE A 44 10.12 -53.36 32.41
C ILE A 44 11.00 -52.63 31.40
N TYR A 45 12.10 -53.26 30.97
CA TYR A 45 12.98 -52.69 29.95
C TYR A 45 12.25 -52.47 28.62
N ALA A 46 11.51 -53.47 28.13
CA ALA A 46 10.76 -53.38 26.89
C ALA A 46 9.71 -52.24 26.94
N ASN A 47 9.02 -52.10 28.07
CA ASN A 47 8.05 -51.03 28.29
C ASN A 47 8.71 -49.64 28.29
N ASN A 48 9.79 -49.46 29.05
CA ASN A 48 10.49 -48.17 29.12
C ASN A 48 11.14 -47.80 27.78
N LYS A 49 11.63 -48.79 27.03
CA LYS A 49 12.08 -48.61 25.66
C LYS A 49 10.95 -48.12 24.74
N ALA A 50 9.78 -48.76 24.80
CA ALA A 50 8.62 -48.36 24.00
C ALA A 50 8.14 -46.94 24.32
N ILE A 51 8.18 -46.52 25.59
CA ILE A 51 7.87 -45.15 26.01
C ILE A 51 8.84 -44.15 25.35
N LEU A 52 10.15 -44.44 25.36
CA LEU A 52 11.16 -43.58 24.76
C LEU A 52 10.99 -43.47 23.23
N GLU A 53 10.72 -44.59 22.56
CA GLU A 53 10.44 -44.63 21.12
C GLU A 53 9.16 -43.86 20.76
N SER A 54 8.10 -43.98 21.57
CA SER A 54 6.87 -43.21 21.40
C SER A 54 7.13 -41.71 21.54
N LEU A 55 7.91 -41.30 22.54
CA LEU A 55 8.22 -39.91 22.75
C LEU A 55 9.08 -39.32 21.61
N GLN A 56 10.00 -40.12 21.07
CA GLN A 56 10.77 -39.74 19.88
C GLN A 56 9.84 -39.51 18.67
N ALA A 57 8.86 -40.39 18.47
CA ALA A 57 7.87 -40.25 17.40
C ALA A 57 7.02 -38.97 17.57
N ASP A 58 6.56 -38.69 18.80
CA ASP A 58 5.79 -37.49 19.12
C ASP A 58 6.58 -36.19 18.82
N VAL A 59 7.86 -36.15 19.22
CA VAL A 59 8.75 -35.00 18.93
C VAL A 59 8.96 -34.83 17.42
N PHE A 60 9.10 -35.92 16.68
CA PHE A 60 9.23 -35.88 15.23
C PHE A 60 7.97 -35.31 14.56
N VAL A 61 6.78 -35.75 14.98
CA VAL A 61 5.51 -35.19 14.49
C VAL A 61 5.40 -33.70 14.79
N ALA A 62 5.71 -33.29 16.04
CA ALA A 62 5.70 -31.89 16.43
C ALA A 62 6.67 -31.04 15.60
N THR A 63 7.86 -31.58 15.27
CA THR A 63 8.84 -30.91 14.42
C THR A 63 8.30 -30.70 13.00
N ASN A 64 7.64 -31.70 12.42
CA ASN A 64 7.04 -31.58 11.09
C ASN A 64 5.89 -30.57 11.09
N ASP A 65 5.07 -30.53 12.14
CA ASP A 65 4.00 -29.54 12.27
C ASP A 65 4.57 -28.11 12.37
N VAL A 66 5.66 -27.92 13.11
CA VAL A 66 6.38 -26.63 13.15
C VAL A 66 6.88 -26.22 11.77
N GLN A 67 7.52 -27.12 11.04
CA GLN A 67 8.03 -26.84 9.70
C GLN A 67 6.90 -26.44 8.75
N ARG A 68 5.79 -27.19 8.74
CA ARG A 68 4.61 -26.88 7.93
C ARG A 68 4.00 -25.51 8.28
N ASN A 69 3.97 -25.18 9.57
CA ASN A 69 3.47 -23.89 10.03
C ASN A 69 4.38 -22.74 9.57
N ILE A 70 5.70 -22.91 9.61
CA ILE A 70 6.68 -21.95 9.09
C ILE A 70 6.49 -21.75 7.59
N GLU A 71 6.37 -22.83 6.81
CA GLU A 71 6.14 -22.76 5.37
C GLU A 71 4.84 -22.01 5.03
N THR A 72 3.77 -22.31 5.77
CA THR A 72 2.47 -21.63 5.60
C THR A 72 2.59 -20.13 5.89
N LEU A 73 3.24 -19.76 7.00
CA LEU A 73 3.46 -18.37 7.36
C LEU A 73 4.31 -17.63 6.33
N ASN A 74 5.38 -18.25 5.84
CA ASN A 74 6.21 -17.67 4.78
C ASN A 74 5.41 -17.43 3.51
N GLY A 75 4.55 -18.38 3.11
CA GLY A 75 3.65 -18.21 1.98
C GLY A 75 2.70 -17.02 2.15
N LEU A 76 2.10 -16.86 3.33
CA LEU A 76 1.23 -15.73 3.66
C LEU A 76 1.99 -14.39 3.65
N ILE A 77 3.22 -14.36 4.18
CA ILE A 77 4.07 -13.17 4.17
C ILE A 77 4.41 -12.76 2.74
N THR A 78 4.77 -13.72 1.87
CA THR A 78 5.06 -13.46 0.47
C THR A 78 3.84 -12.91 -0.28
N ASP A 79 2.66 -13.51 -0.09
CA ASP A 79 1.40 -13.01 -0.67
C ASP A 79 1.07 -11.60 -0.20
N LEU A 80 1.16 -11.34 1.11
CA LEU A 80 0.93 -10.01 1.69
C LEU A 80 1.91 -8.97 1.13
N ASN A 81 3.19 -9.31 1.01
CA ASN A 81 4.20 -8.40 0.42
C ASN A 81 3.90 -8.08 -1.04
N SER A 82 3.42 -9.07 -1.80
CA SER A 82 2.99 -8.86 -3.20
C SER A 82 1.80 -7.90 -3.27
N LYS A 83 0.77 -8.12 -2.44
CA LYS A 83 -0.40 -7.23 -2.35
C LYS A 83 -0.03 -5.81 -1.92
N ILE A 84 0.82 -5.66 -0.90
CA ILE A 84 1.32 -4.35 -0.45
C ILE A 84 2.06 -3.63 -1.58
N SER A 85 2.88 -4.35 -2.35
CA SER A 85 3.61 -3.77 -3.48
C SER A 85 2.66 -3.31 -4.58
N ALA A 86 1.66 -4.13 -4.91
CA ALA A 86 0.62 -3.77 -5.89
C ALA A 86 -0.17 -2.52 -5.46
N GLU A 87 -0.62 -2.45 -4.19
CA GLU A 87 -1.34 -1.29 -3.66
C GLU A 87 -0.46 -0.03 -3.60
N LYS A 88 0.83 -0.16 -3.28
CA LYS A 88 1.78 0.96 -3.35
C LYS A 88 1.89 1.52 -4.77
N THR A 89 2.01 0.66 -5.78
CA THR A 89 2.03 1.08 -7.19
C THR A 89 0.74 1.77 -7.57
N LYS A 90 -0.41 1.21 -7.22
CA LYS A 90 -1.72 1.80 -7.49
C LYS A 90 -1.87 3.17 -6.84
N ASN A 91 -1.44 3.32 -5.58
CA ASN A 91 -1.45 4.61 -4.89
C ASN A 91 -0.52 5.64 -5.56
N ALA A 92 0.67 5.23 -6.00
CA ALA A 92 1.58 6.11 -6.75
C ALA A 92 0.95 6.58 -8.07
N THR A 93 0.28 5.69 -8.81
CA THR A 93 -0.46 6.04 -10.03
C THR A 93 -1.60 7.01 -9.74
N LEU A 94 -2.44 6.73 -8.74
CA LEU A 94 -3.56 7.61 -8.37
C LEU A 94 -3.07 8.99 -7.94
N LYS A 95 -1.99 9.06 -7.16
CA LYS A 95 -1.37 10.33 -6.77
C LYS A 95 -0.86 11.11 -7.97
N SER A 96 -0.23 10.43 -8.93
CA SER A 96 0.22 11.05 -10.18
C SER A 96 -0.95 11.60 -11.01
N GLN A 97 -2.02 10.80 -11.18
CA GLN A 97 -3.24 11.21 -11.87
C GLN A 97 -3.90 12.42 -11.19
N LEU A 98 -3.97 12.42 -9.86
CA LEU A 98 -4.50 13.55 -9.10
C LEU A 98 -3.67 14.82 -9.32
N SER A 99 -2.34 14.72 -9.25
CA SER A 99 -1.46 15.86 -9.52
C SER A 99 -1.65 16.40 -10.93
N GLN A 100 -1.74 15.53 -11.94
CA GLN A 100 -2.00 15.94 -13.32
C GLN A 100 -3.35 16.65 -13.47
N LEU A 101 -4.40 16.15 -12.80
CA LEU A 101 -5.73 16.76 -12.82
C LEU A 101 -5.73 18.15 -12.18
N ILE A 102 -5.04 18.32 -11.05
CA ILE A 102 -4.87 19.62 -10.38
C ILE A 102 -4.11 20.59 -11.29
N SER A 103 -3.00 20.17 -11.89
CA SER A 103 -2.23 21.00 -12.82
C SER A 103 -3.06 21.41 -14.05
N SER A 104 -3.81 20.46 -14.63
CA SER A 104 -4.69 20.74 -15.77
C SER A 104 -5.82 21.70 -15.40
N SER A 105 -6.42 21.55 -14.22
CA SER A 105 -7.46 22.44 -13.72
C SER A 105 -6.92 23.86 -13.50
N ASN A 106 -5.72 23.99 -12.94
CA ASN A 106 -5.08 25.28 -12.75
C ASN A 106 -4.75 25.95 -14.10
N GLY A 107 -4.24 25.19 -15.07
CA GLY A 107 -4.00 25.67 -16.42
C GLY A 107 -5.28 26.14 -17.12
N ALA A 108 -6.37 25.37 -17.01
CA ALA A 108 -7.67 25.75 -17.55
C ALA A 108 -8.21 27.05 -16.93
N ASN A 109 -8.10 27.21 -15.61
CA ASN A 109 -8.51 28.45 -14.93
C ASN A 109 -7.68 29.67 -15.38
N SER A 110 -6.36 29.50 -15.55
CA SER A 110 -5.49 30.59 -16.06
C SER A 110 -5.91 30.99 -17.48
N LEU A 111 -6.16 30.00 -18.34
CA LEU A 111 -6.55 30.25 -19.73
C LEU A 111 -7.91 30.95 -19.84
N ILE A 112 -8.86 30.61 -18.97
CA ILE A 112 -10.16 31.30 -18.88
C ILE A 112 -9.97 32.76 -18.43
N GLY A 113 -9.11 32.99 -17.43
CA GLY A 113 -8.77 34.33 -16.95
C GLY A 113 -8.17 35.20 -18.05
N GLU A 114 -7.11 34.70 -18.70
CA GLU A 114 -6.43 35.38 -19.82
C GLU A 114 -7.38 35.64 -21.00
N SER A 115 -8.23 34.67 -21.36
CA SER A 115 -9.20 34.82 -22.44
C SER A 115 -10.25 35.91 -22.12
N SER A 116 -10.70 35.98 -20.87
CA SER A 116 -11.65 37.00 -20.41
C SER A 116 -11.02 38.39 -20.43
N GLU A 117 -9.75 38.50 -20.01
CA GLU A 117 -9.01 39.77 -20.05
C GLU A 117 -8.77 40.24 -21.49
N LEU A 118 -8.31 39.35 -22.38
CA LEU A 118 -8.18 39.61 -23.81
C LEU A 118 -9.50 40.11 -24.43
N TYR A 119 -10.61 39.48 -24.08
CA TYR A 119 -11.93 39.89 -24.57
C TYR A 119 -12.28 41.32 -24.11
N LYS A 120 -12.03 41.66 -22.85
CA LYS A 120 -12.26 43.02 -22.33
C LYS A 120 -11.39 44.05 -23.03
N ILE A 121 -10.10 43.74 -23.24
CA ILE A 121 -9.16 44.62 -23.95
C ILE A 121 -9.64 44.86 -25.39
N GLN A 122 -10.05 43.80 -26.09
CA GLN A 122 -10.50 43.91 -27.47
C GLN A 122 -11.82 44.69 -27.59
N TRP A 123 -12.75 44.48 -26.65
CA TRP A 123 -13.96 45.28 -26.56
C TRP A 123 -13.66 46.76 -26.33
N LEU A 124 -12.77 47.10 -25.41
CA LEU A 124 -12.36 48.49 -25.14
C LEU A 124 -11.66 49.10 -26.37
N SER A 125 -10.80 48.34 -27.04
CA SER A 125 -10.13 48.76 -28.26
C SER A 125 -11.14 49.10 -29.37
N ASN A 126 -12.14 48.25 -29.57
CA ASN A 126 -13.21 48.47 -30.55
C ASN A 126 -14.02 49.75 -30.24
N ILE A 127 -14.35 50.00 -28.98
CA ILE A 127 -15.04 51.24 -28.56
C ILE A 127 -14.16 52.46 -28.82
N THR A 128 -12.89 52.38 -28.44
CA THR A 128 -11.93 53.47 -28.62
C THR A 128 -11.75 53.80 -30.11
N LEU A 129 -11.69 52.77 -30.96
CA LEU A 129 -11.64 52.91 -32.41
C LEU A 129 -12.90 53.60 -32.94
N PHE A 130 -14.09 53.19 -32.48
CA PHE A 130 -15.35 53.80 -32.87
C PHE A 130 -15.41 55.29 -32.52
N ILE A 131 -15.03 55.64 -31.29
CA ILE A 131 -14.94 57.03 -30.83
C ILE A 131 -13.91 57.81 -31.66
N GLY A 132 -12.75 57.21 -31.94
CA GLY A 132 -11.69 57.82 -32.75
C GLY A 132 -12.17 58.17 -34.17
N ILE A 133 -12.87 57.24 -34.83
CA ILE A 133 -13.48 57.48 -36.15
C ILE A 133 -14.48 58.63 -36.05
N PHE A 134 -15.33 58.64 -35.02
CA PHE A 134 -16.34 59.69 -34.84
C PHE A 134 -15.71 61.08 -34.64
N LEU A 135 -14.64 61.17 -33.85
CA LEU A 135 -13.88 62.40 -33.65
C LEU A 135 -13.28 62.91 -34.97
N VAL A 136 -12.65 62.04 -35.75
CA VAL A 136 -12.08 62.40 -37.07
C VAL A 136 -13.15 62.90 -38.03
N LEU A 137 -14.33 62.26 -38.04
CA LEU A 137 -15.46 62.72 -38.86
C LEU A 137 -15.95 64.12 -38.43
N ILE A 138 -16.05 64.38 -37.13
CA ILE A 138 -16.44 65.70 -36.60
C ILE A 138 -15.42 66.76 -36.98
N THR A 139 -14.12 66.50 -36.83
CA THR A 139 -13.07 67.48 -37.15
C THR A 139 -13.08 67.80 -38.65
N LEU A 140 -13.21 66.80 -39.52
CA LEU A 140 -13.40 67.01 -40.95
C LEU A 140 -14.63 67.87 -41.24
N PHE A 141 -15.78 67.53 -40.65
CA PHE A 141 -17.03 68.28 -40.88
C PHE A 141 -16.91 69.75 -40.44
N LYS A 142 -16.21 70.02 -39.33
CA LYS A 142 -16.01 71.38 -38.83
C LYS A 142 -15.06 72.18 -39.72
N VAL A 143 -13.99 71.57 -40.22
CA VAL A 143 -13.02 72.23 -41.13
C VAL A 143 -13.65 72.55 -42.48
N PHE A 144 -14.53 71.68 -43.00
CA PHE A 144 -15.13 71.85 -44.33
C PHE A 144 -16.51 72.54 -44.33
N LYS A 145 -17.01 73.03 -43.19
CA LYS A 145 -18.22 73.88 -43.16
C LYS A 145 -17.93 75.24 -43.80
N LYS A 146 -18.50 75.50 -44.98
CA LYS A 146 -18.41 76.81 -45.67
C LYS A 146 -19.09 77.91 -44.82
N PRO A 147 -18.51 79.12 -44.72
CA PRO A 147 -19.15 80.24 -44.06
C PRO A 147 -20.37 80.72 -44.86
N THR A 148 -21.53 80.82 -44.21
CA THR A 148 -22.72 81.47 -44.75
C THR A 148 -22.46 82.97 -44.84
N ILE A 149 -22.32 83.48 -46.07
CA ILE A 149 -22.18 84.91 -46.35
C ILE A 149 -23.54 85.56 -46.03
N PRO A 150 -23.64 86.53 -45.10
CA PRO A 150 -24.88 87.25 -44.88
C PRO A 150 -25.19 88.10 -46.12
N LEU A 151 -26.43 87.98 -46.62
CA LEU A 151 -26.94 88.85 -47.70
C LEU A 151 -26.89 90.30 -47.22
N GLN A 152 -25.95 91.07 -47.76
CA GLN A 152 -25.96 92.51 -47.66
C GLN A 152 -27.14 93.03 -48.49
N THR A 153 -28.19 93.48 -47.81
CA THR A 153 -29.28 94.23 -48.43
C THR A 153 -28.69 95.50 -49.03
N ALA A 154 -28.61 95.55 -50.36
CA ALA A 154 -28.41 96.78 -51.09
C ALA A 154 -29.75 97.52 -51.17
N VAL A 155 -29.83 98.69 -50.53
CA VAL A 155 -30.22 100.02 -51.04
C VAL A 155 -30.08 101.01 -49.88
#